data_AF-B2TRL2-F1
#
_entry.id   AF-B2TRL2-F1
#
_cell.length_a   1.000
_cell.length_b   1.000
_cell.length_c   1.000
_cell.angle_alpha   90.00
_cell.angle_beta   90.00
_cell.angle_gamma   90.00
#
_symmetry.space_group_name_H-M   'P 1'
#
loop_
_entity.id
_entity.type
_entity.pdbx_description
1 polymer ?
#
loop_
_entity_poly.entity_id
_entity_poly.type
_entity_poly.pdbx_seq_one_letter_code
_entity_poly.pdbx_strand_id
1 'polypeptide(L)'
;MGENKKINLKAIFSSKKNIAIAIIVLIIICVSGFEYLKYDNNRYQTGQGLTNEQKRGNIEDLVKKEDYEGANILVENYYYYDENKENLHNYTYNIKMCKEKKLKSFDEVDKIKEDNKKALERVNEENIKKEYQDIVNGVNNKERELSRNELIDYINRYMNFSNKYKDRKDYYYGIVGNLVELKKEYCRRNSYIYDKEVIAYDKDMNTIPPKIGMTKAEVMAFTKYIKPSKTNKTTNAHGISEQCVYGNSYLYFDDGKLTSIQN
;
A
#
# COMPACT_ATOMS: atom_id res chain seq x y z
N MET A 1 -4.39 -64.31 44.13
CA MET A 1 -3.63 -65.39 43.47
C MET A 1 -3.14 -64.88 42.13
N GLY A 2 -1.83 -64.84 41.95
CA GLY A 2 -1.15 -64.42 40.73
C GLY A 2 0.34 -64.68 40.96
N GLU A 3 0.77 -65.91 40.70
CA GLU A 3 2.17 -66.31 40.85
C GLU A 3 3.04 -65.49 39.89
N ASN A 4 3.88 -64.63 40.44
CA ASN A 4 4.97 -64.00 39.71
C ASN A 4 5.98 -65.09 39.31
N LYS A 5 5.84 -65.64 38.11
CA LYS A 5 6.84 -66.53 37.50
C LYS A 5 8.15 -65.74 37.34
N LYS A 6 9.06 -65.89 38.30
CA LYS A 6 10.44 -65.38 38.18
C LYS A 6 11.08 -66.03 36.96
N ILE A 7 11.29 -65.24 35.91
CA ILE A 7 12.00 -65.68 34.72
C ILE A 7 13.44 -66.00 35.13
N ASN A 8 13.84 -67.27 35.00
CA ASN A 8 15.18 -67.72 35.35
C ASN A 8 16.16 -67.37 34.23
N LEU A 9 16.74 -66.18 34.31
CA LEU A 9 17.70 -65.64 33.34
C LEU A 9 18.90 -66.58 33.10
N LYS A 10 19.33 -67.34 34.13
CA LYS A 10 20.45 -68.30 33.98
C LYS A 10 20.14 -69.44 33.01
N ALA A 11 18.88 -69.90 32.93
CA ALA A 11 18.48 -70.94 31.99
C ALA A 11 18.43 -70.43 30.54
N ILE A 12 18.05 -69.16 30.36
CA ILE A 12 17.96 -68.52 29.04
C ILE A 12 19.35 -68.33 28.43
N PHE A 13 20.34 -67.92 29.23
CA PHE A 13 21.72 -67.68 28.76
C PHE A 13 22.67 -68.90 28.87
N SER A 14 22.12 -70.11 29.07
CA SER A 14 22.92 -71.33 29.28
C SER A 14 23.59 -71.89 28.00
N SER A 15 23.16 -71.44 26.82
CA SER A 15 23.64 -71.91 25.53
C SER A 15 24.20 -70.74 24.71
N LYS A 16 25.36 -70.95 24.06
CA LYS A 16 25.96 -69.97 23.13
C LYS A 16 24.98 -69.53 22.04
N LYS A 17 24.08 -70.42 21.61
CA LYS A 17 23.03 -70.12 20.62
C LYS A 17 21.97 -69.16 21.16
N ASN A 18 21.60 -69.28 22.44
CA ASN A 18 20.62 -68.40 23.06
C ASN A 18 21.21 -67.03 23.40
N ILE A 19 22.49 -66.97 23.78
CA ILE A 19 23.23 -65.72 23.93
C ILE A 19 23.29 -64.97 22.59
N ALA A 20 23.62 -65.68 21.49
CA ALA A 20 23.66 -65.08 20.17
C ALA A 20 22.29 -64.53 19.73
N ILE A 21 21.20 -65.27 19.96
CA ILE A 21 19.83 -64.80 19.67
C ILE A 21 19.48 -63.57 20.51
N ALA A 22 19.81 -63.55 21.80
CA ALA A 22 19.55 -62.41 22.67
C ALA A 22 20.34 -61.16 22.24
N ILE A 23 21.59 -61.32 21.81
CA ILE A 23 22.41 -60.23 21.25
C ILE A 23 21.81 -59.72 19.95
N ILE A 24 21.38 -60.60 19.04
CA ILE A 24 20.74 -60.19 17.77
C ILE A 24 19.44 -59.44 18.04
N VAL A 25 18.60 -59.90 18.97
CA VAL A 25 17.38 -59.20 19.36
C VAL A 25 17.68 -57.84 19.98
N LEU A 26 18.69 -57.74 20.85
CA LEU A 26 19.15 -56.47 21.40
C LEU A 26 19.69 -55.53 20.31
N ILE A 27 20.45 -56.03 19.34
CA ILE A 27 20.93 -55.24 18.21
C ILE A 27 19.75 -54.78 17.35
N ILE A 28 18.76 -55.63 17.08
CA ILE A 28 17.56 -55.24 16.33
C ILE A 28 16.78 -54.17 17.08
N ILE A 29 16.58 -54.32 18.40
CA ILE A 29 15.89 -53.32 19.24
C ILE A 29 16.69 -52.01 19.29
N CYS A 30 18.02 -52.08 19.40
CA CYS A 30 18.87 -50.90 19.41
C CYS A 30 18.91 -50.20 18.05
N VAL A 31 19.00 -50.94 16.93
CA VAL A 31 19.02 -50.37 15.57
C VAL A 31 17.66 -49.79 15.21
N SER A 32 16.57 -50.51 15.48
CA SER A 32 15.20 -49.99 15.26
C SER A 32 14.89 -48.82 16.20
N GLY A 33 15.34 -48.86 17.45
CA GLY A 33 15.23 -47.75 18.39
C GLY A 33 16.07 -46.53 17.99
N PHE A 34 17.27 -46.72 17.41
CA PHE A 34 18.10 -45.63 16.93
C PHE A 34 17.55 -44.99 15.65
N GLU A 35 17.00 -45.79 14.73
CA GLU A 35 16.32 -45.25 13.54
C GLU A 35 15.03 -44.52 13.93
N TYR A 36 14.26 -45.05 14.89
CA TYR A 36 13.05 -44.40 15.42
C TYR A 36 13.38 -43.07 16.10
N LEU A 37 14.38 -43.02 16.98
CA LEU A 37 14.82 -41.79 17.67
C LEU A 37 15.45 -40.75 16.74
N LYS A 38 16.08 -41.18 15.63
CA LYS A 38 16.66 -40.29 14.62
C LYS A 38 15.60 -39.74 13.67
N TYR A 39 14.49 -40.45 13.47
CA TYR A 39 13.32 -40.00 12.70
C TYR A 39 12.36 -39.11 13.51
N ASP A 40 12.20 -39.33 14.83
CA ASP A 40 11.21 -38.63 15.66
C ASP A 40 11.66 -37.23 16.13
N ASN A 41 12.95 -37.04 16.45
CA ASN A 41 13.43 -35.77 17.02
C ASN A 41 13.38 -34.57 16.05
N ASN A 42 13.20 -34.79 14.74
CA ASN A 42 13.18 -33.73 13.73
C ASN A 42 11.77 -33.40 13.20
N ARG A 43 10.72 -34.18 13.49
CA ARG A 43 9.42 -34.04 12.82
C ARG A 43 8.30 -33.40 13.62
N TYR A 44 8.42 -33.26 14.94
CA TYR A 44 7.30 -32.82 15.78
C TYR A 44 7.70 -31.87 16.91
N GLN A 45 8.42 -30.79 16.61
CA GLN A 45 8.41 -29.65 17.52
C GLN A 45 7.02 -29.01 17.44
N THR A 46 6.27 -29.03 18.55
CA THR A 46 4.92 -28.45 18.65
C THR A 46 4.91 -26.93 18.43
N GLY A 47 6.07 -26.28 18.29
CA GLY A 47 6.17 -24.83 18.17
C GLY A 47 5.80 -24.07 19.43
N GLN A 48 5.36 -24.77 20.48
CA GLN A 48 4.95 -24.21 21.76
C GLN A 48 6.17 -23.61 22.46
N GLY A 49 6.08 -22.33 22.81
CA GLY A 49 7.18 -21.59 23.43
C GLY A 49 8.28 -21.12 22.47
N LEU A 50 8.15 -21.37 21.16
CA LEU A 50 9.05 -20.79 20.16
C LEU A 50 8.59 -19.40 19.73
N THR A 51 9.54 -18.49 19.56
CA THR A 51 9.31 -17.20 18.93
C THR A 51 9.03 -17.36 17.43
N ASN A 52 8.43 -16.34 16.79
CA ASN A 52 8.20 -16.34 15.35
C ASN A 52 9.50 -16.47 14.55
N GLU A 53 10.59 -15.87 15.04
CA GLU A 53 11.91 -15.95 14.42
C GLU A 53 12.49 -17.37 14.49
N GLN A 54 12.34 -18.05 15.63
CA GLN A 54 12.74 -19.46 15.77
C GLN A 54 11.92 -20.37 14.86
N LYS A 55 10.60 -20.16 14.81
CA LYS A 55 9.70 -20.89 13.90
C LYS A 55 10.12 -20.68 12.44
N ARG A 56 10.37 -19.42 12.02
CA ARG A 56 10.87 -19.07 10.68
C ARG A 56 12.17 -19.79 10.38
N GLY A 57 13.16 -19.72 11.27
CA GLY A 57 14.47 -20.35 11.09
C GLY A 57 14.38 -21.86 10.89
N ASN A 58 13.58 -22.55 11.71
CA ASN A 58 13.37 -23.99 11.60
C ASN A 58 12.77 -24.39 10.23
N ILE A 59 11.80 -23.62 9.74
CA ILE A 59 11.18 -23.85 8.43
C ILE A 59 12.18 -23.56 7.30
N GLU A 60 12.91 -22.44 7.38
CA GLU A 60 13.92 -22.06 6.38
C GLU A 60 15.05 -23.09 6.27
N ASP A 61 15.45 -23.71 7.39
CA ASP A 61 16.46 -24.76 7.38
C ASP A 61 16.02 -26.02 6.61
N LEU A 62 14.71 -26.31 6.58
CA LEU A 62 14.14 -27.38 5.74
C LEU A 62 14.07 -26.93 4.28
N VAL A 63 13.66 -25.69 4.02
CA VAL A 63 13.66 -25.09 2.67
C VAL A 63 15.06 -25.10 2.04
N LYS A 64 16.12 -24.75 2.79
CA LYS A 64 17.52 -24.81 2.33
C LYS A 64 17.96 -26.22 1.94
N LYS A 65 17.37 -27.24 2.55
CA LYS A 65 17.61 -28.66 2.27
C LYS A 65 16.69 -29.20 1.17
N GLU A 66 15.86 -28.34 0.57
CA GLU A 66 14.82 -28.70 -0.40
C GLU A 66 13.76 -29.68 0.15
N ASP A 67 13.62 -29.77 1.47
CA ASP A 67 12.60 -30.58 2.16
C ASP A 67 11.31 -29.75 2.36
N TYR A 68 10.65 -29.42 1.25
CA TYR A 68 9.43 -28.61 1.26
C TYR A 68 8.24 -29.31 1.94
N GLU A 69 8.20 -30.64 1.87
CA GLU A 69 7.15 -31.42 2.52
C GLU A 69 7.32 -31.41 4.04
N GLY A 70 8.54 -31.61 4.53
CA GLY A 70 8.87 -31.43 5.95
C GLY A 70 8.59 -30.01 6.43
N ALA A 71 8.89 -29.00 5.61
CA ALA A 71 8.59 -27.60 5.92
C ALA A 71 7.07 -27.35 6.06
N ASN A 72 6.24 -27.91 5.19
CA ASN A 72 4.78 -27.78 5.27
C ASN A 72 4.22 -28.49 6.51
N ILE A 73 4.67 -29.72 6.80
CA ILE A 73 4.29 -30.46 8.00
C ILE A 73 4.64 -29.67 9.26
N LEU A 74 5.80 -29.00 9.28
CA LEU A 74 6.21 -28.18 10.41
C LEU A 74 5.31 -26.94 10.59
N VAL A 75 4.92 -26.30 9.49
CA VAL A 75 3.92 -25.20 9.50
C VAL A 75 2.57 -25.68 10.02
N GLU A 76 2.09 -26.85 9.59
CA GLU A 76 0.85 -27.45 10.09
C GLU A 76 0.92 -27.76 11.59
N ASN A 77 2.06 -28.26 12.07
CA ASN A 77 2.27 -28.47 13.49
C ASN A 77 2.24 -27.16 14.27
N TYR A 78 2.86 -26.09 13.77
CA TYR A 78 2.78 -24.76 14.39
C TYR A 78 1.34 -24.21 14.38
N TYR A 79 0.54 -24.53 13.37
CA TYR A 79 -0.85 -24.09 13.24
C TYR A 79 -1.73 -24.56 14.42
N TYR A 80 -1.42 -25.71 15.00
CA TYR A 80 -2.16 -26.26 16.14
C TYR A 80 -1.92 -25.49 17.45
N TYR A 81 -0.77 -24.81 17.58
CA TYR A 81 -0.33 -24.20 18.84
C TYR A 81 -0.11 -22.67 18.76
N ASP A 82 -0.34 -22.05 17.60
CA ASP A 82 -0.23 -20.60 17.41
C ASP A 82 -1.61 -19.94 17.35
N GLU A 83 -1.85 -18.97 18.23
CA GLU A 83 -3.10 -18.19 18.25
C GLU A 83 -3.20 -17.24 17.03
N ASN A 84 -2.07 -16.87 16.41
CA ASN A 84 -2.01 -15.96 15.28
C ASN A 84 -1.88 -16.72 13.94
N LYS A 85 -3.03 -17.10 13.39
CA LYS A 85 -3.17 -17.86 12.13
C LYS A 85 -2.65 -17.14 10.88
N GLU A 86 -2.40 -15.83 10.94
CA GLU A 86 -1.96 -15.03 9.79
C GLU A 86 -0.49 -15.27 9.42
N ASN A 87 0.39 -15.46 10.43
CA ASN A 87 1.80 -15.78 10.20
C ASN A 87 2.00 -17.13 9.51
N LEU A 88 1.10 -18.09 9.78
CA LEU A 88 1.15 -19.42 9.19
C LEU A 88 0.81 -19.41 7.71
N HIS A 89 -0.20 -18.62 7.31
CA HIS A 89 -0.53 -18.43 5.90
C HIS A 89 0.65 -17.85 5.11
N ASN A 90 1.40 -16.92 5.73
CA ASN A 90 2.62 -16.35 5.15
C ASN A 90 3.73 -17.40 4.96
N TYR A 91 3.92 -18.32 5.92
CA TYR A 91 4.91 -19.39 5.77
C TYR A 91 4.57 -20.38 4.66
N THR A 92 3.32 -20.83 4.57
CA THR A 92 2.89 -21.72 3.48
C THR A 92 3.11 -21.07 2.10
N TYR A 93 2.75 -19.79 1.96
CA TYR A 93 3.00 -19.03 0.72
C TYR A 93 4.50 -18.94 0.41
N ASN A 94 5.32 -18.63 1.41
CA ASN A 94 6.77 -18.50 1.23
C ASN A 94 7.42 -19.84 0.85
N ILE A 95 7.03 -20.96 1.46
CA ILE A 95 7.51 -22.31 1.10
C ILE A 95 7.20 -22.61 -0.37
N LYS A 96 5.97 -22.35 -0.80
CA LYS A 96 5.55 -22.53 -2.20
C LYS A 96 6.42 -21.70 -3.15
N MET A 97 6.63 -20.42 -2.84
CA MET A 97 7.47 -19.53 -3.63
C MET A 97 8.93 -19.99 -3.69
N CYS A 98 9.49 -20.46 -2.57
CA CYS A 98 10.84 -21.02 -2.55
C CYS A 98 10.94 -22.25 -3.43
N LYS A 99 9.95 -23.16 -3.39
CA LYS A 99 9.90 -24.34 -4.26
C LYS A 99 9.82 -23.97 -5.73
N GLU A 100 8.89 -23.10 -6.11
CA GLU A 100 8.65 -22.73 -7.50
C GLU A 100 9.81 -21.95 -8.11
N LYS A 101 10.43 -21.05 -7.35
CA LYS A 101 11.51 -20.17 -7.82
C LYS A 101 12.91 -20.63 -7.42
N LYS A 102 13.03 -21.80 -6.78
CA LYS A 102 14.29 -22.36 -6.27
C LYS A 102 15.06 -21.39 -5.36
N LEU A 103 14.33 -20.73 -4.45
CA LEU A 103 14.90 -19.78 -3.48
C LEU A 103 15.33 -20.50 -2.21
N LYS A 104 16.31 -19.94 -1.50
CA LYS A 104 16.94 -20.57 -0.33
C LYS A 104 16.53 -19.93 1.00
N SER A 105 15.77 -18.85 0.98
CA SER A 105 15.34 -18.10 2.16
C SER A 105 14.02 -17.38 1.94
N PHE A 106 13.29 -17.08 3.01
CA PHE A 106 12.11 -16.22 2.91
C PHE A 106 12.48 -14.76 2.68
N ASP A 107 13.69 -14.34 3.03
CA ASP A 107 14.20 -12.99 2.71
C ASP A 107 14.23 -12.74 1.20
N GLU A 108 14.60 -13.75 0.40
CA GLU A 108 14.52 -13.67 -1.06
C GLU A 108 13.08 -13.54 -1.55
N VAL A 109 12.14 -14.22 -0.90
CA VAL A 109 10.70 -14.11 -1.20
C VAL A 109 10.19 -12.71 -0.84
N ASP A 110 10.57 -12.19 0.32
CA ASP A 110 10.17 -10.86 0.81
C ASP A 110 10.73 -9.76 -0.10
N LYS A 111 11.97 -9.91 -0.58
CA LYS A 111 12.56 -9.03 -1.59
C LYS A 111 11.77 -9.05 -2.90
N ILE A 112 11.35 -10.22 -3.38
CA ILE A 112 10.51 -10.33 -4.58
C ILE A 112 9.15 -9.64 -4.39
N LYS A 113 8.52 -9.78 -3.23
CA LYS A 113 7.25 -9.09 -2.91
C LYS A 113 7.44 -7.58 -2.96
N GLU A 114 8.51 -7.08 -2.35
CA GLU A 114 8.82 -5.64 -2.33
C GLU A 114 9.13 -5.11 -3.74
N ASP A 115 9.92 -5.84 -4.53
CA ASP A 115 10.23 -5.46 -5.92
C ASP A 115 8.96 -5.46 -6.80
N ASN A 116 8.07 -6.44 -6.61
CA ASN A 116 6.78 -6.48 -7.29
C ASN A 116 5.89 -5.31 -6.88
N LYS A 117 5.83 -4.98 -5.59
CA LYS A 117 5.08 -3.83 -5.08
C LYS A 117 5.59 -2.53 -5.69
N LYS A 118 6.92 -2.31 -5.71
CA LYS A 118 7.54 -1.17 -6.39
C LYS A 118 7.24 -1.15 -7.89
N ALA A 119 7.24 -2.31 -8.55
CA ALA A 119 6.89 -2.39 -9.97
C ALA A 119 5.42 -2.00 -10.22
N LEU A 120 4.49 -2.46 -9.38
CA LEU A 120 3.08 -2.07 -9.41
C LEU A 120 2.90 -0.56 -9.18
N GLU A 121 3.62 0.01 -8.21
CA GLU A 121 3.62 1.46 -7.96
C GLU A 121 4.14 2.23 -9.19
N ARG A 122 5.25 1.80 -9.81
CA ARG A 122 5.78 2.41 -11.04
C ARG A 122 4.79 2.34 -12.21
N VAL A 123 4.17 1.19 -12.44
CA VAL A 123 3.16 1.02 -13.50
C VAL A 123 1.98 1.95 -13.25
N ASN A 124 1.53 2.09 -12.00
CA ASN A 124 0.48 3.04 -11.65
C ASN A 124 0.93 4.48 -11.95
N GLU A 125 2.16 4.87 -11.63
CA GLU A 125 2.69 6.20 -11.96
C GLU A 125 2.79 6.45 -13.46
N GLU A 126 3.25 5.48 -14.26
CA GLU A 126 3.28 5.61 -15.72
C GLU A 126 1.90 5.78 -16.32
N ASN A 127 0.90 5.04 -15.82
CA ASN A 127 -0.48 5.17 -16.25
C ASN A 127 -1.05 6.56 -15.92
N ILE A 128 -0.79 7.06 -14.71
CA ILE A 128 -1.18 8.42 -14.29
C ILE A 128 -0.52 9.47 -15.18
N LYS A 129 0.78 9.33 -15.47
CA LYS A 129 1.50 10.25 -16.39
C LYS A 129 0.91 10.23 -17.79
N LYS A 130 0.58 9.06 -18.32
CA LYS A 130 -0.02 8.93 -19.65
C LYS A 130 -1.39 9.59 -19.72
N GLU A 131 -2.27 9.28 -18.75
CA GLU A 131 -3.60 9.89 -18.65
C GLU A 131 -3.50 11.43 -18.49
N TYR A 132 -2.51 11.93 -17.75
CA TYR A 132 -2.22 13.37 -17.66
C TYR A 132 -1.75 13.97 -18.99
N GLN A 133 -0.81 13.32 -19.68
CA GLN A 133 -0.29 13.80 -20.97
C GLN A 133 -1.36 13.81 -22.06
N ASP A 134 -2.24 12.82 -22.09
CA ASP A 134 -3.39 12.79 -23.03
C ASP A 134 -4.31 14.00 -22.80
N ILE A 135 -4.57 14.35 -21.54
CA ILE A 135 -5.37 15.52 -21.15
C ILE A 135 -4.68 16.83 -21.55
N VAL A 136 -3.36 16.95 -21.36
CA VAL A 136 -2.57 18.15 -21.70
C VAL A 136 -2.42 18.32 -23.22
N ASN A 137 -2.14 17.24 -23.95
CA ASN A 137 -1.94 17.26 -25.40
C ASN A 137 -3.22 17.63 -26.15
N GLY A 138 -4.40 17.23 -25.64
CA GLY A 138 -5.66 17.68 -26.20
C GLY A 138 -5.84 19.21 -26.17
N VAL A 139 -5.26 19.89 -25.19
CA VAL A 139 -5.32 21.36 -25.02
C VAL A 139 -4.23 22.07 -25.82
N ASN A 140 -3.02 21.49 -25.88
CA ASN A 140 -1.87 22.08 -26.56
C ASN A 140 -1.92 22.00 -28.09
N ASN A 141 -3.02 21.51 -28.67
CA ASN A 141 -3.33 21.67 -30.08
C ASN A 141 -3.77 23.14 -30.33
N LYS A 142 -2.82 24.06 -30.12
CA LYS A 142 -2.94 25.52 -30.06
C LYS A 142 -3.42 26.19 -31.35
N GLU A 143 -3.61 25.43 -32.43
CA GLU A 143 -3.97 25.97 -33.74
C GLU A 143 -5.48 25.95 -34.03
N ARG A 144 -6.30 25.29 -33.20
CA ARG A 144 -7.76 25.24 -33.37
C ARG A 144 -8.47 26.01 -32.26
N GLU A 145 -9.31 26.97 -32.65
CA GLU A 145 -10.30 27.53 -31.74
C GLU A 145 -11.23 26.42 -31.25
N LEU A 146 -11.08 26.02 -29.98
CA LEU A 146 -12.00 25.11 -29.31
C LEU A 146 -13.39 25.74 -29.20
N SER A 147 -14.42 24.98 -29.59
CA SER A 147 -15.81 25.32 -29.35
C SER A 147 -16.16 25.30 -27.85
N ARG A 148 -17.29 25.94 -27.50
CA ARG A 148 -17.83 25.95 -26.12
C ARG A 148 -17.95 24.54 -25.52
N ASN A 149 -18.43 23.58 -26.31
CA ASN A 149 -18.65 22.20 -25.85
C ASN A 149 -17.33 21.45 -25.65
N GLU A 150 -16.35 21.67 -26.53
CA GLU A 150 -15.01 21.10 -26.38
C GLU A 150 -14.32 21.64 -25.12
N LEU A 151 -14.45 22.93 -24.82
CA LEU A 151 -13.93 23.55 -23.59
C LEU A 151 -14.56 22.95 -22.33
N ILE A 152 -15.89 22.77 -22.30
CA ILE A 152 -16.60 22.15 -21.17
C ILE A 152 -16.14 20.70 -20.98
N ASP A 153 -16.02 19.94 -22.07
CA ASP A 153 -15.57 18.55 -22.02
C ASP A 153 -14.13 18.46 -21.48
N TYR A 154 -13.23 19.34 -21.93
CA TYR A 154 -11.88 19.43 -21.37
C TYR A 154 -11.90 19.72 -19.86
N ILE A 155 -12.64 20.73 -19.43
CA ILE A 155 -12.81 21.06 -18.02
C ILE A 155 -13.25 19.83 -17.22
N ASN A 156 -14.23 19.07 -17.72
CA ASN A 156 -14.70 17.86 -17.05
C ASN A 156 -13.64 16.77 -16.96
N ARG A 157 -12.84 16.55 -18.02
CA ARG A 157 -11.72 15.59 -17.98
C ARG A 157 -10.66 15.97 -16.93
N TYR A 158 -10.26 17.25 -16.88
CA TYR A 158 -9.33 17.74 -15.85
C TYR A 158 -9.90 17.55 -14.43
N MET A 159 -11.19 17.83 -14.24
CA MET A 159 -11.87 17.70 -12.94
C MET A 159 -11.97 16.24 -12.49
N ASN A 160 -12.35 15.34 -13.40
CA ASN A 160 -12.42 13.91 -13.13
C ASN A 160 -11.05 13.34 -12.76
N PHE A 161 -9.99 13.73 -13.48
CA PHE A 161 -8.63 13.33 -13.15
C PHE A 161 -8.21 13.88 -11.78
N SER A 162 -8.43 15.18 -11.54
CA SER A 162 -8.08 15.85 -10.27
C SER A 162 -8.73 15.16 -9.08
N ASN A 163 -10.02 14.84 -9.19
CA ASN A 163 -10.76 14.15 -8.14
C ASN A 163 -10.30 12.70 -7.93
N LYS A 164 -10.03 11.98 -9.02
CA LYS A 164 -9.55 10.59 -8.99
C LYS A 164 -8.18 10.47 -8.31
N TYR A 165 -7.32 11.48 -8.43
CA TYR A 165 -5.96 11.48 -7.90
C TYR A 165 -5.70 12.59 -6.87
N LYS A 166 -6.74 13.04 -6.14
CA LYS A 166 -6.67 14.17 -5.18
C LYS A 166 -5.59 14.03 -4.09
N ASP A 167 -5.24 12.79 -3.72
CA ASP A 167 -4.23 12.50 -2.71
C ASP A 167 -2.79 12.58 -3.27
N ARG A 168 -2.64 12.71 -4.59
CA ARG A 168 -1.38 12.87 -5.33
C ARG A 168 -1.14 14.35 -5.68
N LYS A 169 -0.57 15.09 -4.72
CA LYS A 169 -0.35 16.54 -4.80
C LYS A 169 0.44 17.00 -6.03
N ASP A 170 1.38 16.19 -6.50
CA ASP A 170 2.23 16.41 -7.67
C ASP A 170 1.42 16.62 -8.96
N TYR A 171 0.39 15.81 -9.19
CA TYR A 171 -0.48 15.96 -10.37
C TYR A 171 -1.58 16.99 -10.14
N TYR A 172 -2.11 17.06 -8.92
CA TYR A 172 -3.19 17.98 -8.56
C TYR A 172 -2.85 19.44 -8.87
N TYR A 173 -1.69 19.94 -8.43
CA TYR A 173 -1.33 21.35 -8.62
C TYR A 173 -1.08 21.73 -10.08
N GLY A 174 -0.48 20.85 -10.90
CA GLY A 174 -0.27 21.10 -12.33
C GLY A 174 -1.56 21.16 -13.13
N ILE A 175 -2.52 20.29 -12.80
CA ILE A 175 -3.86 20.21 -13.40
C ILE A 175 -4.69 21.43 -13.04
N VAL A 176 -4.64 21.81 -11.76
CA VAL A 176 -5.33 22.98 -11.24
C VAL A 176 -4.83 24.26 -11.91
N GLY A 177 -3.53 24.41 -12.11
CA GLY A 177 -2.96 25.54 -12.87
C GLY A 177 -3.48 25.61 -14.30
N ASN A 178 -3.45 24.49 -15.03
CA ASN A 178 -3.96 24.42 -16.41
C ASN A 178 -5.48 24.67 -16.49
N LEU A 179 -6.24 24.16 -15.52
CA LEU A 179 -7.68 24.38 -15.41
C LEU A 179 -8.02 25.87 -15.19
N VAL A 180 -7.23 26.58 -14.38
CA VAL A 180 -7.37 28.02 -14.16
C VAL A 180 -7.14 28.79 -15.47
N GLU A 181 -6.10 28.46 -16.23
CA GLU A 181 -5.83 29.11 -17.51
C GLU A 181 -6.93 28.83 -18.55
N LEU A 182 -7.44 27.59 -18.62
CA LEU A 182 -8.58 27.25 -19.48
C LEU A 182 -9.86 28.00 -19.10
N LYS A 183 -10.15 28.11 -17.80
CA LYS A 183 -11.31 28.88 -17.29
C LYS A 183 -11.16 30.36 -17.62
N LYS A 184 -9.96 30.95 -17.44
CA LYS A 184 -9.67 32.34 -17.83
C LYS A 184 -9.91 32.57 -19.32
N GLU A 185 -9.42 31.68 -20.17
CA GLU A 185 -9.59 31.78 -21.63
C GLU A 185 -11.06 31.65 -22.03
N TYR A 186 -11.80 30.72 -21.43
CA TYR A 186 -13.25 30.59 -21.61
C TYR A 186 -13.98 31.90 -21.24
N CYS A 187 -13.63 32.50 -20.10
CA CYS A 187 -14.19 33.78 -19.65
C CYS A 187 -13.80 34.95 -20.57
N ARG A 188 -12.58 34.96 -21.10
CA ARG A 188 -12.10 35.99 -22.04
C ARG A 188 -12.86 35.97 -23.36
N ARG A 189 -13.12 34.78 -23.91
CA ARG A 189 -13.79 34.59 -25.21
C ARG A 189 -15.29 34.87 -25.14
N ASN A 190 -15.94 34.57 -24.02
CA ASN A 190 -17.38 34.71 -23.86
C ASN A 190 -17.79 36.00 -23.16
N SER A 191 -17.19 37.14 -23.56
CA SER A 191 -17.46 38.50 -23.06
C SER A 191 -18.83 38.64 -22.38
N TYR A 192 -18.82 38.70 -21.03
CA TYR A 192 -19.98 39.00 -20.19
C TYR A 192 -21.10 37.96 -20.05
N ILE A 193 -20.82 36.67 -19.81
CA ILE A 193 -21.84 35.78 -19.21
C ILE A 193 -21.25 34.87 -18.12
N TYR A 194 -21.25 35.37 -16.88
CA TYR A 194 -21.23 34.53 -15.67
C TYR A 194 -22.66 34.02 -15.46
N ASP A 195 -23.06 33.00 -16.23
CA ASP A 195 -24.39 32.41 -16.08
C ASP A 195 -24.52 31.74 -14.70
N LYS A 196 -25.67 31.95 -14.07
CA LYS A 196 -26.05 31.40 -12.76
C LYS A 196 -25.87 29.86 -12.66
N GLU A 197 -25.84 29.16 -13.79
CA GLU A 197 -25.67 27.70 -13.86
C GLU A 197 -24.24 27.24 -13.52
N VAL A 198 -23.20 28.03 -13.83
CA VAL A 198 -21.80 27.71 -13.44
C VAL A 198 -21.60 27.94 -11.94
N ILE A 199 -22.30 28.93 -11.37
CA ILE A 199 -22.27 29.27 -9.93
C ILE A 199 -23.06 28.23 -9.10
N ALA A 200 -24.14 27.67 -9.65
CA ALA A 200 -24.95 26.66 -8.97
C ALA A 200 -24.19 25.32 -8.79
N TYR A 201 -23.30 24.97 -9.72
CA TYR A 201 -22.43 23.79 -9.64
C TYR A 201 -21.23 23.96 -8.69
N ASP A 202 -20.93 25.18 -8.23
CA ASP A 202 -19.74 25.56 -7.46
C ASP A 202 -19.93 25.44 -5.93
N LYS A 203 -21.17 25.20 -5.48
CA LYS A 203 -21.53 25.33 -4.05
C LYS A 203 -20.93 24.24 -3.15
N ASP A 204 -20.61 23.07 -3.72
CA ASP A 204 -20.05 21.93 -3.00
C ASP A 204 -18.54 21.72 -3.26
N MET A 205 -17.92 22.47 -4.19
CA MET A 205 -16.61 22.07 -4.75
C MET A 205 -15.41 22.95 -4.35
N ASN A 206 -15.59 23.93 -3.47
CA ASN A 206 -14.52 24.88 -3.11
C ASN A 206 -14.37 25.04 -1.60
N THR A 207 -13.75 24.06 -0.94
CA THR A 207 -13.72 23.97 0.53
C THR A 207 -12.32 23.93 1.15
N ILE A 208 -11.27 24.39 0.46
CA ILE A 208 -10.08 24.79 1.23
C ILE A 208 -10.32 26.19 1.82
N PRO A 209 -10.06 26.40 3.12
CA PRO A 209 -10.14 27.73 3.69
C PRO A 209 -9.11 28.64 3.00
N PRO A 210 -9.42 29.94 2.79
CA PRO A 210 -8.42 30.88 2.30
C PRO A 210 -7.20 30.88 3.22
N LYS A 211 -6.00 30.95 2.63
CA LYS A 211 -4.73 30.96 3.36
C LYS A 211 -3.94 32.20 3.00
N ILE A 212 -3.32 32.80 4.01
CA ILE A 212 -2.38 33.92 3.83
C ILE A 212 -1.31 33.53 2.80
N GLY A 213 -1.00 34.45 1.90
CA GLY A 213 -0.09 34.28 0.77
C GLY A 213 -0.77 33.91 -0.55
N MET A 214 -2.01 33.41 -0.55
CA MET A 214 -2.76 33.13 -1.78
C MET A 214 -2.97 34.41 -2.59
N THR A 215 -2.82 34.34 -3.90
CA THR A 215 -3.22 35.39 -4.81
C THR A 215 -4.74 35.50 -4.90
N LYS A 216 -5.24 36.66 -5.34
CA LYS A 216 -6.68 36.87 -5.55
C LYS A 216 -7.30 35.82 -6.48
N ALA A 217 -6.58 35.42 -7.53
CA ALA A 217 -7.02 34.38 -8.45
C ALA A 217 -7.13 33.01 -7.77
N GLU A 218 -6.14 32.64 -6.94
CA GLU A 218 -6.17 31.38 -6.18
C GLU A 218 -7.29 31.36 -5.15
N VAL A 219 -7.54 32.48 -4.46
CA VAL A 219 -8.68 32.62 -3.54
C VAL A 219 -10.00 32.39 -4.26
N MET A 220 -10.19 33.04 -5.42
CA MET A 220 -11.42 32.90 -6.21
C MET A 220 -11.58 31.51 -6.83
N ALA A 221 -10.46 30.82 -7.09
CA ALA A 221 -10.45 29.52 -7.74
C ALA A 221 -10.60 28.33 -6.79
N PHE A 222 -10.15 28.44 -5.53
CA PHE A 222 -10.03 27.29 -4.60
C PHE A 222 -10.85 27.39 -3.33
N THR A 223 -11.45 28.54 -3.08
CA THR A 223 -12.17 28.80 -1.82
C THR A 223 -13.60 29.21 -2.11
N LYS A 224 -14.45 29.21 -1.09
CA LYS A 224 -15.81 29.75 -1.17
C LYS A 224 -15.88 31.24 -1.59
N TYR A 225 -14.75 31.96 -1.61
CA TYR A 225 -14.64 33.40 -1.87
C TYR A 225 -14.51 33.73 -3.37
N ILE A 226 -15.46 33.23 -4.17
CA ILE A 226 -15.43 33.25 -5.64
C ILE A 226 -15.63 34.66 -6.21
N LYS A 227 -16.58 35.44 -5.67
CA LYS A 227 -16.84 36.82 -6.12
C LYS A 227 -17.18 37.74 -4.94
N PRO A 228 -16.43 38.83 -4.72
CA PRO A 228 -16.76 39.77 -3.66
C PRO A 228 -17.99 40.59 -4.02
N SER A 229 -18.80 40.90 -3.02
CA SER A 229 -19.90 41.86 -3.12
C SER A 229 -19.36 43.27 -3.39
N LYS A 230 -18.18 43.60 -2.85
CA LYS A 230 -17.51 44.88 -3.03
C LYS A 230 -16.00 44.72 -2.97
N THR A 231 -15.26 45.47 -3.78
CA THR A 231 -13.80 45.61 -3.65
C THR A 231 -13.45 47.07 -3.42
N ASN A 232 -12.75 47.39 -2.33
CA ASN A 232 -12.14 48.69 -2.09
C ASN A 232 -10.65 48.58 -2.43
N LYS A 233 -10.13 49.45 -3.30
CA LYS A 233 -8.73 49.42 -3.75
C LYS A 233 -8.06 50.75 -3.49
N THR A 234 -6.84 50.70 -2.95
CA THR A 234 -5.97 51.85 -2.73
C THR A 234 -4.63 51.57 -3.38
N THR A 235 -4.07 52.57 -4.07
CA THR A 235 -2.74 52.50 -4.67
C THR A 235 -1.97 53.72 -4.22
N ASN A 236 -0.79 53.51 -3.64
CA ASN A 236 0.08 54.58 -3.18
C ASN A 236 1.55 54.28 -3.57
N ALA A 237 2.47 55.14 -3.16
CA ALA A 237 3.90 54.98 -3.47
C ALA A 237 4.54 53.71 -2.88
N HIS A 238 3.87 53.05 -1.92
CA HIS A 238 4.36 51.86 -1.22
C HIS A 238 3.75 50.55 -1.75
N GLY A 239 2.73 50.60 -2.60
CA GLY A 239 2.10 49.40 -3.19
C GLY A 239 0.61 49.54 -3.44
N ILE A 240 -0.02 48.39 -3.66
CA ILE A 240 -1.47 48.25 -3.89
C ILE A 240 -2.08 47.47 -2.73
N SER A 241 -3.06 48.06 -2.05
CA SER A 241 -3.87 47.37 -1.04
C SER A 241 -5.32 47.24 -1.51
N GLU A 242 -5.89 46.05 -1.37
CA GLU A 242 -7.28 45.74 -1.74
C GLU A 242 -8.02 45.05 -0.59
N GLN A 243 -9.24 45.50 -0.30
CA GLN A 243 -10.18 44.82 0.59
C GLN A 243 -11.34 44.26 -0.24
N CYS A 244 -11.53 42.95 -0.18
CA CYS A 244 -12.63 42.24 -0.83
C CYS A 244 -13.68 41.82 0.20
N VAL A 245 -14.92 42.30 0.04
CA VAL A 245 -16.06 42.08 0.97
C VAL A 245 -16.94 40.94 0.49
N TYR A 246 -17.28 40.01 1.38
CA TYR A 246 -18.10 38.83 1.12
C TYR A 246 -19.12 38.63 2.26
N GLY A 247 -20.24 39.36 2.19
CA GLY A 247 -21.22 39.39 3.28
C GLY A 247 -20.57 39.90 4.58
N ASN A 248 -20.43 39.02 5.58
CA ASN A 248 -19.81 39.35 6.86
C ASN A 248 -18.30 39.12 6.91
N SER A 249 -17.70 38.58 5.84
CA SER A 249 -16.28 38.27 5.79
C SER A 249 -15.51 39.21 4.86
N TYR A 250 -14.23 39.44 5.16
CA TYR A 250 -13.35 40.37 4.46
C TYR A 250 -11.98 39.72 4.21
N LEU A 251 -11.48 39.87 2.99
CA LEU A 251 -10.15 39.43 2.59
C LEU A 251 -9.31 40.64 2.18
N TYR A 252 -8.13 40.77 2.77
CA TYR A 252 -7.21 41.88 2.51
C TYR A 252 -6.02 41.38 1.71
N PHE A 253 -5.68 42.11 0.64
CA PHE A 253 -4.58 41.78 -0.25
C PHE A 253 -3.62 42.96 -0.33
N ASP A 254 -2.33 42.68 -0.20
CA ASP A 254 -1.26 43.63 -0.50
C ASP A 254 -0.45 43.09 -1.67
N ASP A 255 -0.27 43.92 -2.69
CA ASP A 255 0.36 43.58 -3.97
C ASP A 255 -0.16 42.26 -4.58
N GLY A 256 -1.48 42.06 -4.46
CA GLY A 256 -2.19 40.92 -5.01
C GLY A 256 -2.10 39.62 -4.19
N LYS A 257 -1.45 39.62 -3.02
CA LYS A 257 -1.35 38.47 -2.10
C LYS A 257 -2.20 38.69 -0.86
N LEU A 258 -2.91 37.65 -0.43
CA LEU A 258 -3.77 37.67 0.74
C LEU A 258 -2.91 37.85 2.01
N THR A 259 -3.12 38.93 2.73
CA THR A 259 -2.37 39.27 3.96
C THR A 259 -3.21 39.18 5.21
N SER A 260 -4.54 39.31 5.11
CA SER A 260 -5.43 39.15 6.25
C SER A 260 -6.81 38.61 5.87
N ILE A 261 -7.42 37.90 6.82
CA ILE A 261 -8.74 37.26 6.72
C ILE A 261 -9.53 37.64 7.96
N GLN A 262 -10.71 38.23 7.76
CA GLN A 262 -11.64 38.61 8.82
C GLN A 262 -12.98 37.93 8.54
N ASN A 263 -13.54 37.22 9.51
CA ASN A 263 -14.78 36.44 9.35
C ASN A 263 -15.91 36.96 10.25
#